data_AF-A0A7V3UZ23-F1
#
_entry.id   AF-A0A7V3UZ23-F1
#
_cell.length_a   1.000
_cell.length_b   1.000
_cell.length_c   1.000
_cell.angle_alpha   90.00
_cell.angle_beta   90.00
_cell.angle_gamma   90.00
#
_symmetry.space_group_name_H-M   'P 1'
#
loop_
_entity.id
_entity.type
_entity.pdbx_description
1 polymer ?
#
loop_
_entity_poly.entity_id
_entity_poly.type
_entity_poly.pdbx_seq_one_letter_code
_entity_poly.pdbx_strand_id
1 'polypeptide(L)'
;MSRKRTVAVLILAILALGIWALTNYQRGRKVGELLEQLSDTDQFKAMEAMEQLRHRGRFVGPRLAENLSSSDPSRRWRAAMLAAEIGYRGRAVCEQIVTLVSDKDPDVRRAAIVACGR
;
A
#
# COMPACT_ATOMS: atom_id res chain seq x y z
N MET A 1 -43.60 9.89 -8.88
CA MET A 1 -42.31 10.59 -9.02
C MET A 1 -42.15 10.99 -10.49
N SER A 2 -41.91 12.27 -10.84
CA SER A 2 -41.92 12.69 -12.25
C SER A 2 -40.68 12.19 -13.00
N ARG A 3 -40.84 11.79 -14.27
CA ARG A 3 -39.75 11.28 -15.15
C ARG A 3 -38.48 12.15 -15.13
N LYS A 4 -38.65 13.47 -15.02
CA LYS A 4 -37.55 14.45 -14.92
C LYS A 4 -36.74 14.30 -13.63
N ARG A 5 -37.39 14.03 -12.49
CA ARG A 5 -36.71 13.77 -11.21
C ARG A 5 -35.92 12.47 -11.25
N THR A 6 -36.47 11.42 -11.86
CA THR A 6 -35.77 10.13 -11.99
C THR A 6 -34.52 10.25 -12.86
N VAL A 7 -34.60 10.95 -14.00
CA VAL A 7 -33.43 11.20 -14.87
C VAL A 7 -32.38 12.05 -14.15
N ALA A 8 -32.79 13.10 -13.44
CA ALA A 8 -31.86 13.93 -12.67
C ALA A 8 -31.11 13.12 -11.59
N VAL A 9 -31.81 12.24 -10.87
CA VAL A 9 -31.19 11.36 -9.86
C VAL A 9 -30.20 10.38 -10.50
N LEU A 10 -30.53 9.80 -11.66
CA LEU A 10 -29.63 8.88 -12.38
C LEU A 10 -28.35 9.59 -12.84
N ILE A 11 -28.46 10.81 -13.36
CA ILE A 11 -27.29 11.60 -13.78
C ILE A 11 -26.39 11.89 -12.58
N LEU A 12 -26.96 12.33 -11.45
CA LEU A 12 -26.19 12.60 -10.23
C LEU A 12 -25.51 11.34 -9.69
N ALA A 13 -26.19 10.18 -9.74
CA ALA A 13 -25.60 8.91 -9.31
C ALA A 13 -24.42 8.48 -10.20
N ILE A 14 -24.53 8.63 -11.53
CA ILE A 14 -23.44 8.32 -12.46
C ILE A 14 -22.26 9.25 -12.24
N LEU A 15 -22.49 10.55 -12.06
CA LEU A 15 -21.43 11.52 -11.76
C LEU A 15 -20.73 11.20 -10.44
N ALA A 16 -21.49 10.88 -9.38
CA ALA A 16 -20.93 10.48 -8.09
C ALA A 16 -20.07 9.21 -8.22
N LEU A 17 -20.54 8.20 -8.96
CA LEU A 17 -19.79 6.99 -9.26
C LEU A 17 -18.51 7.29 -10.06
N GLY A 18 -18.58 8.16 -11.06
CA GLY A 18 -17.42 8.57 -11.85
C GLY A 18 -16.35 9.27 -11.01
N ILE A 19 -16.74 10.21 -10.15
CA ILE A 19 -15.82 10.91 -9.23
C ILE A 19 -15.20 9.92 -8.24
N TRP A 20 -16.01 9.02 -7.68
CA TRP A 20 -15.54 8.00 -6.75
C TRP A 20 -14.54 7.05 -7.42
N ALA A 21 -14.83 6.58 -8.63
CA ALA A 21 -13.94 5.71 -9.40
C ALA A 21 -12.62 6.42 -9.75
N LEU A 22 -12.69 7.67 -10.23
CA LEU A 22 -11.51 8.46 -10.56
C LEU A 22 -10.62 8.71 -9.34
N THR A 23 -11.23 9.05 -8.21
CA THR A 23 -10.52 9.32 -6.96
C THR A 23 -9.80 8.07 -6.46
N ASN A 24 -10.45 6.89 -6.52
CA ASN A 24 -9.82 5.62 -6.17
C ASN A 24 -8.69 5.24 -7.13
N TYR A 25 -8.86 5.47 -8.43
CA TYR A 25 -7.84 5.22 -9.43
C TYR A 25 -6.58 6.08 -9.18
N GLN A 26 -6.76 7.39 -8.99
CA GLN A 26 -5.66 8.31 -8.68
C GLN A 26 -4.95 7.92 -7.37
N ARG A 27 -5.71 7.53 -6.34
CA ARG A 27 -5.14 7.08 -5.06
C ARG A 27 -4.30 5.82 -5.23
N GLY A 28 -4.80 4.83 -5.96
CA GLY A 28 -4.08 3.59 -6.24
C GLY A 28 -2.80 3.82 -7.04
N ARG A 29 -2.84 4.70 -8.04
CA ARG A 29 -1.65 5.13 -8.79
C ARG A 29 -0.61 5.77 -7.88
N LYS A 30 -1.03 6.69 -7.01
CA LYS A 30 -0.09 7.38 -6.12
C LYS A 30 0.56 6.43 -5.11
N VAL A 31 -0.20 5.45 -4.59
CA VAL A 31 0.36 4.37 -3.76
C VAL A 31 1.41 3.58 -4.53
N GLY A 32 1.17 3.25 -5.80
CA GLY A 32 2.16 2.57 -6.66
C GLY A 32 3.46 3.36 -6.78
N GLU A 33 3.37 4.64 -7.12
CA GLU A 33 4.54 5.53 -7.23
C GLU A 33 5.35 5.58 -5.93
N LEU A 34 4.67 5.71 -4.78
CA LEU A 34 5.36 5.76 -3.48
C LEU A 34 6.00 4.42 -3.12
N LEU A 35 5.38 3.29 -3.50
CA LEU A 35 5.96 1.96 -3.30
C LEU A 35 7.20 1.73 -4.18
N GLU A 36 7.28 2.38 -5.35
CA GLU A 36 8.50 2.39 -6.19
C GLU A 36 9.62 3.22 -5.55
N GLN A 37 9.29 4.32 -4.87
CA GLN A 37 10.27 5.15 -4.16
C GLN A 37 10.88 4.45 -2.94
N LEU A 38 10.31 3.33 -2.47
CA LEU A 38 10.92 2.54 -1.39
C LEU A 38 12.27 1.93 -1.78
N SER A 39 12.59 1.80 -3.07
CA SER A 39 13.91 1.35 -3.55
C SER A 39 14.85 2.50 -3.93
N ASP A 40 14.49 3.77 -3.68
CA ASP A 40 15.37 4.89 -3.98
C ASP A 40 16.62 4.84 -3.08
N THR A 41 17.78 5.08 -3.69
CA THR A 41 19.08 5.16 -3.00
C THR A 41 19.10 6.34 -2.03
N ASP A 42 18.35 7.40 -2.35
CA ASP A 42 18.14 8.54 -1.47
C ASP A 42 17.22 8.14 -0.30
N GLN A 43 17.85 7.92 0.84
CA GLN A 43 17.18 7.56 2.09
C GLN A 43 16.11 8.59 2.50
N PHE A 44 16.31 9.87 2.19
CA PHE A 44 15.34 10.91 2.54
C PHE A 44 14.04 10.72 1.74
N LYS A 45 14.16 10.50 0.42
CA LYS A 45 13.00 10.22 -0.44
C LYS A 45 12.28 8.93 -0.06
N ALA A 46 13.04 7.87 0.20
CA ALA A 46 12.46 6.60 0.62
C ALA A 46 11.70 6.75 1.95
N MET A 47 12.20 7.59 2.87
CA MET A 47 11.54 7.82 4.15
C MET A 47 10.32 8.72 4.05
N GLU A 48 10.37 9.75 3.21
CA GLU A 48 9.20 10.55 2.88
C GLU A 48 8.11 9.67 2.24
N ALA A 49 8.48 8.77 1.34
CA ALA A 49 7.55 7.82 0.73
C ALA A 49 6.91 6.89 1.77
N MET A 50 7.68 6.37 2.72
CA MET A 50 7.14 5.57 3.83
C MET A 50 6.15 6.35 4.68
N GLU A 51 6.45 7.59 5.04
CA GLU A 51 5.54 8.43 5.84
C GLU A 51 4.23 8.72 5.08
N GLN A 52 4.35 9.05 3.80
CA GLN A 52 3.20 9.23 2.93
C GLN A 52 2.34 7.96 2.79
N LEU A 53 2.97 6.77 2.77
CA LEU A 53 2.26 5.50 2.71
C LEU A 53 1.58 5.17 4.05
N ARG A 54 2.20 5.47 5.18
CA ARG A 54 1.60 5.30 6.52
C ARG A 54 0.28 6.07 6.63
N HIS A 55 0.25 7.33 6.23
CA HIS A 55 -0.98 8.15 6.23
C HIS A 55 -2.08 7.60 5.32
N ARG A 56 -1.73 6.81 4.30
CA ARG A 56 -2.69 6.15 3.41
C ARG A 56 -3.22 4.83 3.98
N GLY A 57 -2.58 4.29 5.02
CA GLY A 57 -3.06 3.15 5.81
C GLY A 57 -3.43 1.92 4.98
N ARG A 58 -4.63 1.37 5.23
CA ARG A 58 -5.08 0.09 4.62
C ARG A 58 -5.14 0.08 3.09
N PHE A 59 -5.18 1.24 2.42
CA PHE A 59 -5.21 1.31 0.95
C PHE A 59 -3.90 0.84 0.30
N VAL A 60 -2.82 0.73 1.08
CA VAL A 60 -1.52 0.22 0.63
C VAL A 60 -1.50 -1.30 0.51
N GLY A 61 -2.27 -1.98 1.35
CA GLY A 61 -2.17 -3.41 1.62
C GLY A 61 -2.14 -4.34 0.40
N PRO A 62 -3.07 -4.21 -0.57
CA PRO A 62 -3.08 -5.10 -1.74
C PRO A 62 -1.79 -5.06 -2.58
N ARG A 63 -1.12 -3.90 -2.65
CA ARG A 63 0.13 -3.72 -3.41
C ARG A 63 1.38 -3.95 -2.57
N LEU A 64 1.23 -4.09 -1.26
CA LEU A 64 2.36 -4.26 -0.35
C LEU A 64 3.01 -5.65 -0.48
N ALA A 65 2.21 -6.67 -0.81
CA ALA A 65 2.69 -8.05 -0.99
C ALA A 65 3.80 -8.16 -2.06
N GLU A 66 3.64 -7.46 -3.19
CA GLU A 66 4.64 -7.46 -4.27
C GLU A 66 5.97 -6.85 -3.83
N ASN A 67 5.93 -5.84 -2.96
CA ASN A 67 7.13 -5.15 -2.47
C ASN A 67 7.89 -6.01 -1.45
N LEU A 68 7.18 -6.85 -0.69
CA LEU A 68 7.79 -7.82 0.23
C LEU A 68 8.59 -8.90 -0.50
N SER A 69 8.25 -9.20 -1.76
CA SER A 69 8.98 -10.17 -2.59
C SER A 69 9.99 -9.53 -3.54
N SER A 70 10.33 -8.24 -3.36
CA SER A 70 11.27 -7.53 -4.24
C SER A 70 12.65 -8.17 -4.23
N SER A 71 13.39 -8.09 -5.34
CA SER A 71 14.81 -8.48 -5.37
C SER A 71 15.70 -7.55 -4.54
N ASP A 72 15.30 -6.29 -4.36
CA ASP A 72 16.02 -5.29 -3.56
C ASP A 72 15.75 -5.47 -2.05
N PRO A 73 16.77 -5.77 -1.23
CA PRO A 73 16.63 -5.88 0.22
C PRO A 73 16.12 -4.58 0.86
N SER A 74 16.52 -3.41 0.33
CA SER A 74 16.08 -2.09 0.81
C SER A 74 14.57 -1.96 0.71
N ARG A 75 14.02 -2.36 -0.44
CA ARG A 75 12.58 -2.37 -0.67
C ARG A 75 11.84 -3.39 0.21
N ARG A 76 12.39 -4.60 0.37
CA ARG A 76 11.79 -5.65 1.21
C ARG A 76 11.68 -5.24 2.67
N TRP A 77 12.76 -4.71 3.27
CA TRP A 77 12.74 -4.35 4.69
C TRP A 77 11.77 -3.19 4.94
N ARG A 78 11.75 -2.17 4.06
CA ARG A 78 10.81 -1.04 4.18
C ARG A 78 9.36 -1.49 4.03
N ALA A 79 9.09 -2.41 3.12
CA ALA A 79 7.75 -2.97 2.95
C ALA A 79 7.29 -3.76 4.19
N ALA A 80 8.18 -4.55 4.80
CA ALA A 80 7.89 -5.29 6.03
C ALA A 80 7.65 -4.34 7.20
N MET A 81 8.48 -3.31 7.35
CA MET A 81 8.33 -2.28 8.37
C MET A 81 7.01 -1.51 8.20
N LEU A 82 6.72 -1.09 6.97
CA LEU A 82 5.48 -0.41 6.64
C LEU A 82 4.26 -1.28 6.99
N ALA A 83 4.29 -2.57 6.68
CA ALA A 83 3.22 -3.51 7.04
C ALA A 83 2.98 -3.55 8.56
N ALA A 84 4.06 -3.59 9.35
CA ALA A 84 4.04 -3.58 10.80
C ALA A 84 3.45 -2.28 11.39
N GLU A 85 3.67 -1.16 10.71
CA GLU A 85 3.27 0.17 11.17
C GLU A 85 1.82 0.50 10.82
N ILE A 86 1.37 0.11 9.62
CA ILE A 86 -0.03 0.28 9.22
C ILE A 86 -0.94 -0.84 9.77
N GLY A 87 -0.37 -1.88 10.39
CA GLY A 87 -1.09 -3.02 10.95
C GLY A 87 -1.85 -3.83 9.88
N TYR A 88 -1.33 -3.91 8.66
CA TYR A 88 -2.02 -4.59 7.57
C TYR A 88 -1.82 -6.11 7.63
N ARG A 89 -2.89 -6.84 7.90
CA ARG A 89 -2.90 -8.30 8.09
C ARG A 89 -3.57 -9.07 6.96
N GLY A 90 -3.38 -8.61 5.72
CA GLY A 90 -3.85 -9.36 4.56
C GLY A 90 -3.11 -10.69 4.43
N ARG A 91 -3.84 -11.78 4.11
CA ARG A 91 -3.28 -13.14 4.00
C ARG A 91 -1.97 -13.18 3.20
N ALA A 92 -1.95 -12.61 2.00
CA ALA A 92 -0.77 -12.59 1.14
C ALA A 92 0.42 -11.84 1.78
N VAL A 93 0.17 -10.76 2.53
CA VAL A 93 1.21 -10.01 3.23
C VAL A 93 1.76 -10.83 4.41
N CYS A 94 0.89 -11.47 5.18
CA CYS A 94 1.32 -12.34 6.28
C CYS A 94 2.17 -13.53 5.77
N GLU A 95 1.74 -14.20 4.70
CA GLU A 95 2.49 -15.31 4.09
C GLU A 95 3.89 -14.85 3.61
N GLN A 96 4.00 -13.66 3.01
CA GLN A 96 5.28 -13.09 2.61
C GLN A 96 6.14 -12.70 3.82
N ILE A 97 5.59 -12.05 4.85
CA ILE A 97 6.33 -11.67 6.06
C ILE A 97 6.93 -12.91 6.75
N VAL A 98 6.17 -14.01 6.85
CA VAL A 98 6.68 -15.27 7.41
C VAL A 98 7.89 -15.78 6.62
N THR A 99 7.87 -15.65 5.29
CA THR A 99 9.00 -16.02 4.43
C THR A 99 10.23 -15.13 4.71
N LEU A 100 10.02 -13.83 4.96
CA LEU A 100 11.10 -12.86 5.22
C LEU A 100 11.80 -13.04 6.57
N VAL A 101 11.24 -13.80 7.51
CA VAL A 101 11.93 -14.12 8.78
C VAL A 101 13.24 -14.88 8.51
N SER A 102 13.31 -15.60 7.40
CA SER A 102 14.50 -16.34 6.93
C SER A 102 15.24 -15.64 5.79
N ASP A 103 15.02 -14.33 5.58
CA ASP A 103 15.69 -13.58 4.51
C ASP A 103 17.22 -13.57 4.70
N LYS A 104 17.96 -13.49 3.59
CA LYS A 104 19.44 -13.41 3.59
C LYS A 104 19.90 -12.11 4.26
N ASP A 105 19.14 -11.04 4.05
CA ASP A 105 19.46 -9.72 4.58
C ASP A 105 19.03 -9.59 6.05
N PRO A 106 19.95 -9.20 6.96
CA PRO A 106 19.65 -9.08 8.38
C PRO A 106 18.62 -8.00 8.71
N ASP A 107 18.56 -6.91 7.95
CA ASP A 107 17.60 -5.82 8.17
C ASP A 107 16.20 -6.26 7.78
N VAL A 108 16.08 -7.00 6.69
CA VAL A 108 14.82 -7.62 6.27
C VAL A 108 14.32 -8.60 7.34
N ARG A 109 15.19 -9.47 7.88
CA ARG A 109 14.80 -10.40 8.96
C ARG A 109 14.28 -9.66 10.20
N ARG A 110 14.98 -8.60 10.63
CA ARG A 110 14.54 -7.79 11.78
C ARG A 110 13.18 -7.16 11.54
N ALA A 111 12.98 -6.56 10.37
CA ALA A 111 11.70 -5.95 10.00
C ALA A 111 10.57 -6.98 9.95
N ALA A 112 10.82 -8.18 9.44
CA ALA A 112 9.86 -9.27 9.40
C ALA A 112 9.45 -9.74 10.80
N ILE A 113 10.40 -9.89 11.73
CA ILE A 113 10.12 -10.25 13.13
C ILE A 113 9.26 -9.18 13.81
N VAL A 114 9.58 -7.90 13.62
CA VAL A 114 8.78 -6.79 14.13
C VAL A 114 7.35 -6.85 13.56
N ALA A 115 7.20 -7.13 12.27
CA ALA A 115 5.90 -7.25 11.62
C ALA A 115 5.08 -8.44 12.13
N CYS A 116 5.72 -9.58 12.43
CA CYS A 116 5.07 -10.75 13.04
C CYS A 116 4.57 -10.46 14.47
N GLY A 117 5.24 -9.58 15.22
CA GLY A 117 4.86 -9.24 16.59
C GLY A 117 3.78 -8.16 16.71
N ARG A 118 3.37 -7.53 15.59
CA ARG A 118 2.42 -6.42 15.56
C ARG A 118 0.98 -6.87 15.34
#